data_AF-W1XVL0-F1
#
_entry.id   AF-W1XVL0-F1
#
_cell.length_a   1.000
_cell.length_b   1.000
_cell.length_c   1.000
_cell.angle_alpha   90.00
_cell.angle_beta   90.00
_cell.angle_gamma   90.00
#
_symmetry.space_group_name_H-M   'P 1'
#
loop_
_entity.id
_entity.type
_entity.pdbx_description
1 polymer ?
#
loop_
_entity_poly.entity_id
_entity_poly.type
_entity_poly.pdbx_seq_one_letter_code
_entity_poly.pdbx_strand_id
1 'polypeptide(L)' 'EFTGETIKNLSMEARMTICNMAIEAGAKYGLMQPDETTFDYVKGRPYATDFDSSMAWWKELYSDDDAYFDKVIELDLQI' A
#
# COMPACT_ATOMS: atom_id res chain seq x y z
N GLU A 1 4.04 -6.00 5.59
CA GLU A 1 2.83 -5.42 4.96
C GLU A 1 2.14 -4.53 5.96
N PHE A 2 1.63 -3.39 5.53
CA PHE A 2 0.81 -2.51 6.35
C PHE A 2 -0.61 -2.51 5.78
N THR A 3 -1.59 -2.81 6.63
CA THR A 3 -3.01 -2.91 6.26
C THR A 3 -3.89 -2.36 7.39
N GLY A 4 -5.20 -2.35 7.18
CA GLY A 4 -6.20 -1.86 8.12
C GLY A 4 -6.83 -0.53 7.71
N GLU A 5 -7.89 -0.14 8.43
CA GLU A 5 -8.69 1.04 8.13
C GLU A 5 -7.88 2.33 8.17
N THR A 6 -7.00 2.49 9.17
CA THR A 6 -6.15 3.69 9.26
C THR A 6 -5.28 3.85 8.03
N ILE A 7 -4.68 2.77 7.51
CA ILE A 7 -3.85 2.81 6.29
C ILE A 7 -4.68 3.25 5.07
N LYS A 8 -5.91 2.75 4.93
CA LYS A 8 -6.83 3.14 3.84
C LYS A 8 -7.17 4.64 3.88
N ASN A 9 -7.23 5.23 5.07
CA ASN A 9 -7.54 6.65 5.25
C ASN A 9 -6.32 7.58 5.08
N LEU A 10 -5.11 7.04 4.90
CA LEU A 10 -3.91 7.85 4.67
C LEU A 10 -3.80 8.31 3.21
N SER A 11 -3.25 9.52 3.01
CA SER A 11 -2.80 9.99 1.69
C SER A 11 -1.62 9.17 1.18
N MET A 12 -1.35 9.22 -0.13
CA MET A 12 -0.19 8.53 -0.70
C MET A 12 1.15 9.00 -0.13
N GLU A 13 1.30 10.29 0.17
CA GLU A 13 2.51 10.84 0.79
C GLU A 13 2.76 10.23 2.16
N ALA A 14 1.71 10.13 3.00
CA ALA A 14 1.82 9.52 4.32
C ALA A 14 2.18 8.03 4.21
N ARG A 15 1.59 7.31 3.24
CA ARG A 15 1.94 5.92 2.95
C ARG A 15 3.41 5.77 2.53
N MET A 16 3.90 6.66 1.66
CA MET A 16 5.31 6.69 1.25
C MET A 16 6.24 6.97 2.42
N THR A 17 5.89 7.88 3.34
CA THR A 17 6.67 8.13 4.55
C THR A 17 6.82 6.87 5.40
N ILE A 18 5.73 6.15 5.64
CA ILE A 18 5.77 4.89 6.41
C ILE A 18 6.62 3.83 5.70
N CYS A 19 6.40 3.62 4.41
CA CYS A 19 7.17 2.63 3.64
C CYS A 19 8.66 2.99 3.54
N ASN A 20 9.01 4.28 3.46
CA ASN A 20 10.39 4.74 3.47
C ASN A 20 11.08 4.36 4.78
N MET A 21 10.38 4.50 5.91
CA MET A 21 10.91 4.20 7.25
C MET A 21 10.92 2.70 7.62
N ALA A 22 10.43 1.82 6.74
CA ALA A 22 10.36 0.40 7.03
C ALA A 22 11.76 -0.24 7.14
N ILE A 23 12.74 0.27 6.39
CA ILE A 23 14.11 -0.27 6.37
C ILE A 23 14.86 0.00 7.69
N GLU A 24 14.55 1.09 8.38
CA GLU A 24 15.10 1.45 9.69
C GLU A 24 14.68 0.44 10.77
N ALA A 25 13.53 -0.23 10.58
CA ALA A 25 13.10 -1.36 11.40
C ALA A 25 13.64 -2.72 10.90
N GLY A 26 14.54 -2.72 9.91
CA GLY A 26 15.16 -3.91 9.33
C GLY A 26 14.30 -4.63 8.30
N ALA A 27 13.21 -4.04 7.81
CA ALA A 27 12.38 -4.67 6.79
C ALA A 27 13.07 -4.67 5.42
N LYS A 28 12.89 -5.75 4.65
CA LYS A 28 13.37 -5.80 3.25
C LYS A 28 12.63 -4.81 2.35
N TYR A 29 11.36 -4.58 2.64
CA TYR A 29 10.48 -3.66 1.92
C TYR A 29 9.28 -3.29 2.81
N GLY A 30 8.72 -2.09 2.60
CA GLY A 30 7.40 -1.70 3.07
C GLY A 30 6.39 -1.82 1.92
N LEU A 31 5.23 -2.42 2.17
CA LEU A 31 4.19 -2.60 1.16
C LEU A 31 2.81 -2.33 1.75
N MET A 32 1.94 -1.73 0.94
CA MET A 32 0.54 -1.44 1.22
C MET A 32 -0.25 -1.78 -0.05
N GLN A 33 -1.43 -2.38 0.11
CA GLN A 33 -2.32 -2.64 -1.03
C GLN A 33 -2.66 -1.34 -1.77
N PRO A 34 -2.70 -1.35 -3.11
CA PRO A 34 -3.18 -0.22 -3.86
C PRO A 34 -4.70 -0.13 -3.76
N ASP A 35 -5.20 1.10 -3.84
CA ASP A 35 -6.61 1.46 -3.82
C ASP A 35 -6.82 2.71 -4.68
N GLU A 36 -8.04 3.26 -4.68
CA GLU A 36 -8.36 4.46 -5.48
C GLU A 36 -7.45 5.65 -5.16
N THR A 37 -7.02 5.83 -3.90
CA THR A 37 -6.04 6.88 -3.53
C THR A 37 -4.69 6.65 -4.22
N THR A 38 -4.28 5.39 -4.34
CA THR A 38 -3.07 5.00 -5.06
C THR A 38 -3.21 5.22 -6.56
N PHE A 39 -4.35 4.82 -7.14
CA PHE A 39 -4.60 4.95 -8.57
C PHE A 39 -4.70 6.42 -9.00
N ASP A 40 -5.43 7.24 -8.24
CA ASP A 40 -5.55 8.68 -8.48
C ASP A 40 -4.19 9.38 -8.41
N TYR A 41 -3.34 8.99 -7.46
CA TYR A 41 -1.98 9.52 -7.34
C TYR A 41 -1.10 9.17 -8.53
N VAL A 42 -1.23 7.97 -9.09
CA VAL A 42 -0.43 7.49 -10.23
C VAL A 42 -0.92 8.04 -11.57
N LYS A 43 -2.23 8.31 -11.69
CA LYS A 43 -2.88 8.73 -12.94
C LYS A 43 -2.22 9.98 -13.54
N GLY A 44 -1.87 9.91 -14.83
CA GLY A 44 -1.28 11.02 -15.57
C GLY A 44 0.19 11.33 -15.24
N ARG A 45 0.85 10.53 -14.40
CA ARG A 45 2.30 10.67 -14.18
C ARG A 45 3.10 10.25 -15.42
N PRO A 46 4.32 10.80 -15.64
CA PRO A 46 5.09 10.58 -16.87
C PRO A 46 5.35 9.11 -17.26
N TYR A 47 5.33 8.18 -16.31
CA TYR A 47 5.60 6.76 -16.53
C TYR A 47 4.36 5.86 -16.41
N ALA A 48 3.17 6.44 -16.21
CA ALA A 48 1.91 5.70 -16.17
C ALA A 48 1.32 5.54 -17.59
N THR A 49 2.11 5.02 -18.54
CA THR A 49 1.76 4.94 -19.97
C THR A 49 0.63 3.96 -20.26
N ASP A 50 0.54 2.89 -19.46
CA ASP A 50 -0.41 1.78 -19.63
C ASP A 50 -1.44 1.75 -18.48
N PHE A 51 -1.82 2.92 -17.96
CA PHE A 51 -2.65 3.05 -16.76
C PHE A 51 -3.98 2.29 -16.89
N ASP A 52 -4.75 2.57 -17.95
CA ASP A 52 -6.08 1.99 -18.13
C ASP A 52 -6.02 0.48 -18.39
N SER A 53 -5.04 0.01 -19.16
CA SER A 53 -4.84 -1.42 -19.45
C SER A 53 -4.30 -2.20 -18.27
N SER A 54 -3.55 -1.56 -17.36
CA SER A 54 -2.98 -2.20 -16.15
C SER A 54 -3.96 -2.24 -14.98
N MET A 55 -5.03 -1.44 -15.02
CA MET A 55 -5.94 -1.24 -13.90
C MET A 55 -6.53 -2.54 -13.35
N ALA A 56 -6.93 -3.46 -14.23
CA ALA A 56 -7.49 -4.75 -13.82
C ALA A 56 -6.50 -5.56 -12.97
N TRP A 57 -5.25 -5.63 -13.43
CA TRP A 57 -4.19 -6.34 -12.71
C TRP A 57 -3.78 -5.62 -11.42
N TRP A 58 -3.67 -4.30 -11.43
CA TRP A 58 -3.33 -3.54 -10.23
C TRP A 58 -4.35 -3.71 -9.10
N LYS A 59 -5.63 -3.88 -9.45
CA LYS A 59 -6.70 -4.17 -8.48
C LYS A 59 -6.59 -5.56 -7.84
N GLU A 60 -5.77 -6.45 -8.39
CA GLU A 60 -5.47 -7.77 -7.84
C GLU A 60 -4.20 -7.78 -6.96
N LEU A 61 -3.50 -6.66 -6.81
CA LEU A 61 -2.26 -6.58 -6.03
C LEU A 61 -2.53 -6.44 -4.52
N TYR A 62 -3.20 -7.42 -3.93
CA TYR A 62 -3.43 -7.51 -2.49
C TYR A 62 -3.16 -8.94 -2.01
N SER A 63 -2.92 -9.10 -0.71
CA SER A 63 -2.73 -10.41 -0.09
C SER A 63 -4.07 -11.16 -0.03
N ASP A 64 -4.06 -12.46 -0.34
CA ASP A 64 -5.24 -13.32 -0.26
C ASP A 64 -5.82 -13.39 1.17
N ASP A 65 -7.13 -13.68 1.29
CA ASP A 65 -7.81 -13.77 2.60
C ASP A 65 -7.24 -14.88 3.50
N ASP A 66 -6.60 -15.89 2.92
CA ASP A 66 -5.93 -17.00 3.61
C ASP A 66 -4.40 -16.85 3.68
N ALA A 67 -3.88 -15.65 3.37
CA ALA A 67 -2.45 -15.37 3.44
C ALA A 67 -1.91 -15.59 4.86
N TYR A 68 -0.80 -16.33 4.95
CA TYR A 68 -0.11 -16.59 6.21
C TYR A 68 0.99 -15.55 6.45
N PHE A 69 0.99 -14.96 7.64
CA PHE A 69 2.02 -14.03 8.10
C PHE A 69 2.79 -14.63 9.28
N ASP A 70 4.12 -14.73 9.17
CA ASP A 70 4.98 -15.24 10.25
C ASP A 70 4.83 -14.45 11.57
N LYS A 71 4.50 -13.16 11.47
CA LYS A 71 4.22 -12.28 12.61
C LYS A 71 3.20 -11.23 12.23
N VAL A 72 2.19 -11.07 13.09
CA VAL A 72 1.20 -9.99 13.02
C VAL A 72 1.43 -9.06 14.21
N ILE A 73 1.46 -7.76 13.95
CA ILE A 73 1.54 -6.71 14.98
C ILE A 73 0.32 -5.82 14.81
N GLU A 74 -0.54 -5.80 15.81
CA GLU A 74 -1.73 -4.93 15.84
C GLU A 74 -1.40 -3.63 16.55
N LEU A 75 -1.76 -2.50 15.94
CA LEU A 75 -1.59 -1.17 16.49
C LEU A 75 -2.95 -0.47 16.54
N ASP A 76 -3.39 -0.15 17.75
CA ASP A 76 -4.58 0.68 17.96
C ASP A 76 -4.18 2.16 17.91
N LEU A 77 -4.77 2.88 16.96
CA LEU A 77 -4.54 4.29 16.76
C LEU A 77 -5.83 5.02 17.13
N GLN A 78 -5.75 5.91 18.12
CA GLN A 78 -6.84 6.83 18.41
C GLN A 78 -6.88 7.87 17.28
N ILE A 79 -7.89 7.76 16.43
CA ILE A 79 -8.18 8.72 15.35
C ILE A 79 -9.09 9.81 15.91
#